data_AF-A0A8C6JG46-F1
#
_entry.id   AF-A0A8C6JG46-F1
#
_cell.length_a   1.000
_cell.length_b   1.000
_cell.length_c   1.000
_cell.angle_alpha   90.00
_cell.angle_beta   90.00
_cell.angle_gamma   90.00
#
_symmetry.space_group_name_H-M   'P 1'
#
loop_
_entity.id
_entity.type
_entity.pdbx_description
1 polymer ?
#
loop_
_entity_poly.entity_id
_entity_poly.type
_entity_poly.pdbx_seq_one_letter_code
_entity_poly.pdbx_strand_id
1 'polypeptide(L)'
;MHSFGNEEAVSQEQLFAFFCECVRHGDWELAQACVPQLSQWQGDGPGKVEAILLALVACPMGVRWEQNSSPWRTAWLWLLVLEKWLARNQKTVPVVLQRETEFLLFLEELQKDVSEEVLKELFEAFECTQNKHITDGKRRDGCSHRFSLDVVSALRKLLLRAPQRAKALLEFFQEEGSTQSSSLQQYCSLQNIFVEFLHDSLKSLQRLPCSSEMSAELDQRELVDTIYAALNIVTFEVEQQADEVQHLFMELLDVCWAEGSPLREEKLLSCMLRKQNYGVLSLYSSILIERIREKYLVSKSMQKGLSEQLDTERAVMSLFSDPEETSWKTAYFYCLSSNKHFLEQILVTALTLLKREDYSGLNNLLRREFNPLSRLLVLLGWTHCQSVESAKALLWTLHKTRDLCSDLVLKDFCDGLWSQVEVFEW
;
A
#
# COMPACT_ATOMS: atom_id res chain seq x y z
N MET A 1 49.42 17.89 -43.87
CA MET A 1 48.54 18.41 -44.94
C MET A 1 47.26 17.61 -44.88
N HIS A 2 46.14 18.24 -44.54
CA HIS A 2 44.84 17.56 -44.56
C HIS A 2 44.31 17.54 -46.00
N SER A 3 43.80 16.39 -46.44
CA SER A 3 43.13 16.26 -47.73
C SER A 3 41.88 17.15 -47.72
N PHE A 4 41.84 18.13 -48.62
CA PHE A 4 40.72 19.05 -48.80
C PHE A 4 39.40 18.26 -48.93
N GLY A 5 38.39 18.60 -48.13
CA GLY A 5 37.08 17.90 -48.12
C GLY A 5 36.82 16.95 -46.94
N ASN A 6 37.83 16.63 -46.11
CA ASN A 6 37.67 15.84 -44.88
C ASN A 6 37.72 16.69 -43.60
N GLU A 7 37.57 18.01 -43.71
CA GLU A 7 37.76 18.95 -42.59
C GLU A 7 36.77 18.71 -41.44
N GLU A 8 35.52 18.37 -41.76
CA GLU A 8 34.48 18.08 -40.77
C GLU A 8 34.78 16.80 -39.97
N ALA A 9 35.21 15.73 -40.66
CA ALA A 9 35.60 14.48 -40.00
C ALA A 9 36.86 14.66 -39.12
N VAL A 10 37.86 15.40 -39.60
CA VAL A 10 39.07 15.72 -38.84
C VAL A 10 38.74 16.60 -37.62
N SER A 11 37.82 17.56 -37.77
CA SER A 11 37.36 18.40 -36.67
C SER A 11 36.62 17.59 -35.61
N GLN A 12 35.79 16.62 -36.00
CA GLN A 12 35.10 15.71 -35.09
C GLN A 12 36.07 14.78 -34.34
N GLU A 13 37.11 14.27 -35.02
CA GLU A 13 38.17 13.47 -34.37
C GLU A 13 38.97 14.28 -33.35
N GLN A 14 39.30 15.54 -33.67
CA GLN A 14 39.96 16.46 -32.75
C GLN A 14 39.07 16.82 -31.56
N LEU A 15 37.77 17.06 -31.80
CA LEU A 15 36.79 17.31 -30.75
C LEU A 15 36.65 16.09 -29.83
N PHE A 16 36.69 14.87 -30.37
CA PHE A 16 36.67 13.63 -29.59
C PHE A 16 37.93 13.47 -28.73
N ALA A 17 39.11 13.79 -29.28
CA ALA A 17 40.36 13.78 -28.53
C ALA A 17 40.32 14.79 -27.37
N PHE A 18 39.82 16.01 -27.64
CA PHE A 18 39.61 17.05 -26.64
C PHE A 18 38.60 16.61 -25.56
N PHE A 19 37.48 16.01 -25.94
CA PHE A 19 36.52 15.42 -24.99
C PHE A 19 37.19 14.39 -24.06
N CYS A 20 37.97 13.47 -24.62
CA CYS A 20 38.68 12.45 -23.83
C CYS A 20 39.72 13.08 -22.88
N GLU A 21 40.35 14.17 -23.31
CA GLU A 21 41.28 14.93 -22.50
C GLU A 21 40.56 15.64 -21.34
N CYS A 22 39.45 16.33 -21.60
CA CYS A 22 38.62 16.97 -20.57
C CYS A 22 38.11 15.95 -19.54
N VAL A 23 37.63 14.78 -19.98
CA VAL A 23 37.19 13.71 -19.08
C VAL A 23 38.34 13.21 -18.19
N ARG A 24 39.56 13.06 -18.72
CA ARG A 24 40.73 12.64 -17.92
C ARG A 24 41.17 13.69 -16.90
N HIS A 25 41.05 14.97 -17.25
CA HIS A 25 41.43 16.08 -16.39
C HIS A 25 40.35 16.42 -15.34
N GLY A 26 39.12 15.97 -15.54
CA GLY A 26 37.98 16.30 -14.68
C GLY A 26 37.28 17.61 -15.07
N ASP A 27 37.51 18.11 -16.28
CA ASP A 27 36.89 19.33 -16.81
C ASP A 27 35.47 19.02 -17.33
N TRP A 28 34.55 18.78 -16.40
CA TRP A 28 33.22 18.22 -16.71
C TRP A 28 32.36 19.12 -17.58
N GLU A 29 32.39 20.42 -17.37
CA GLU A 29 31.61 21.40 -18.16
C GLU A 29 32.07 21.44 -19.62
N LEU A 30 33.39 21.40 -19.85
CA LEU A 30 33.98 21.37 -21.18
C LEU A 30 33.71 20.05 -21.88
N ALA A 31 33.83 18.93 -21.16
CA ALA A 31 33.48 17.62 -21.68
C ALA A 31 32.00 17.56 -22.09
N GLN A 32 31.09 18.09 -21.25
CA GLN A 32 29.65 18.13 -21.54
C GLN A 32 29.33 18.99 -22.78
N ALA A 33 30.02 20.13 -22.95
CA ALA A 33 29.84 21.01 -24.10
C ALA A 33 30.19 20.34 -25.44
N CYS A 34 31.08 19.34 -25.45
CA CYS A 34 31.46 18.60 -26.64
C CYS A 34 30.39 17.58 -27.10
N VAL A 35 29.58 17.07 -26.17
CA VAL A 35 28.63 15.96 -26.42
C VAL A 35 27.60 16.25 -27.52
N PRO A 36 26.96 17.43 -27.61
CA PRO A 36 26.00 17.70 -28.68
C PRO A 36 26.61 17.64 -30.08
N GLN A 37 27.84 18.11 -30.25
CA GLN A 37 28.53 18.11 -31.55
C GLN A 37 29.03 16.70 -31.91
N LEU A 38 29.51 15.94 -30.92
CA LEU A 38 29.90 14.54 -31.11
C LEU A 38 28.72 13.63 -31.47
N SER A 39 27.48 14.01 -31.11
CA SER A 39 26.28 13.26 -31.52
C SER A 39 25.98 13.32 -33.01
N GLN A 40 26.54 14.31 -33.73
CA GLN A 40 26.38 14.49 -35.17
C GLN A 40 27.49 13.81 -35.98
N TRP A 41 28.45 13.17 -35.30
CA TRP A 41 29.56 12.50 -35.95
C TRP A 41 29.10 11.29 -36.76
N GLN A 42 29.38 11.28 -38.06
CA GLN A 42 29.07 10.16 -38.94
C GLN A 42 30.09 9.02 -38.77
N GLY A 43 29.62 7.78 -38.63
CA GLY A 43 30.46 6.58 -38.52
C GLY A 43 30.45 5.95 -37.13
N ASP A 44 31.59 5.39 -36.70
CA ASP A 44 31.75 4.66 -35.42
C ASP A 44 31.99 5.58 -34.20
N GLY A 45 32.12 6.89 -34.44
CA GLY A 45 32.35 7.90 -33.43
C GLY A 45 31.31 7.95 -32.29
N PRO A 46 30.00 8.01 -32.60
CA PRO A 46 28.94 8.01 -31.60
C PRO A 46 28.95 6.77 -30.70
N GLY A 47 29.33 5.60 -31.23
CA GLY A 47 29.44 4.36 -30.44
C GLY A 47 30.55 4.44 -29.38
N LYS A 48 31.69 5.05 -29.72
CA LYS A 48 32.80 5.27 -28.77
C LYS A 48 32.42 6.26 -27.67
N VAL A 49 31.69 7.33 -28.03
CA VAL A 49 31.21 8.32 -27.06
C VAL A 49 30.16 7.69 -26.13
N GLU A 50 29.22 6.91 -26.68
CA GLU A 50 28.22 6.16 -25.89
C GLU A 50 28.90 5.21 -24.88
N ALA A 51 29.94 4.49 -25.31
CA ALA A 51 30.70 3.59 -24.43
C ALA A 51 31.43 4.34 -23.30
N ILE A 52 32.01 5.52 -23.59
CA ILE A 52 32.63 6.35 -22.55
C ILE A 52 31.57 6.88 -21.58
N LEU A 53 30.44 7.40 -22.08
CA LEU A 53 29.34 7.88 -21.23
C LEU A 53 28.81 6.77 -20.32
N LEU A 54 28.63 5.55 -20.83
CA LEU A 54 28.26 4.39 -20.03
C LEU A 54 29.30 4.05 -18.96
N ALA A 55 30.59 4.08 -19.31
CA ALA A 55 31.68 3.80 -18.38
C ALA A 55 31.79 4.87 -17.26
N LEU A 56 31.52 6.14 -17.58
CA LEU A 56 31.50 7.23 -16.60
C LEU A 56 30.41 7.06 -15.54
N VAL A 57 29.26 6.51 -15.94
CA VAL A 57 28.14 6.22 -15.04
C VAL A 57 28.39 4.94 -14.24
N ALA A 58 28.88 3.88 -14.89
CA ALA A 58 29.10 2.58 -14.25
C ALA A 58 30.33 2.53 -13.33
N CYS A 59 31.36 3.35 -13.59
CA CYS A 59 32.63 3.32 -12.86
C CYS A 59 33.14 4.74 -12.55
N PRO A 60 32.41 5.54 -11.74
CA PRO A 60 32.77 6.92 -11.46
C PRO A 60 34.09 7.07 -10.69
N MET A 61 34.51 6.02 -9.96
CA MET A 61 35.78 5.98 -9.23
C MET A 61 37.02 5.98 -10.14
N GLY A 62 36.86 5.69 -11.43
CA GLY A 62 37.96 5.63 -12.40
C GLY A 62 38.45 6.98 -12.91
N VAL A 63 37.82 8.09 -12.50
CA VAL A 63 38.07 9.42 -13.08
C VAL A 63 38.45 10.42 -11.99
N ARG A 64 39.18 11.48 -12.35
CA ARG A 64 39.53 12.56 -11.40
C ARG A 64 38.31 13.41 -11.11
N TRP A 65 37.98 13.59 -9.83
CA TRP A 65 36.93 14.50 -9.38
C TRP A 65 37.53 15.78 -8.79
N GLU A 66 36.81 16.89 -8.93
CA GLU A 66 37.16 18.14 -8.25
C GLU A 66 36.96 17.97 -6.74
N GLN A 67 37.75 18.68 -5.93
CA GLN A 67 37.75 18.59 -4.47
C GLN A 67 36.37 18.85 -3.81
N ASN A 68 35.42 19.42 -4.54
CA ASN A 68 34.06 19.74 -4.08
C ASN A 68 32.97 18.81 -4.62
N SER A 69 33.33 17.80 -5.44
CA SER A 69 32.38 16.88 -6.09
C SER A 69 32.61 15.45 -5.62
N SER A 70 31.52 14.73 -5.34
CA SER A 70 31.58 13.29 -5.07
C SER A 70 31.54 12.49 -6.37
N PRO A 71 32.13 11.28 -6.41
CA PRO A 71 32.09 10.42 -7.58
C PRO A 71 30.64 10.10 -8.01
N TRP A 72 29.72 9.95 -7.06
CA TRP A 72 28.33 9.62 -7.34
C TRP A 72 27.54 10.78 -7.95
N ARG A 73 27.79 12.02 -7.51
CA ARG A 73 27.21 13.22 -8.17
C ARG A 73 27.70 13.38 -9.60
N THR A 74 28.96 13.04 -9.83
CA THR A 74 29.52 13.00 -11.19
C THR A 74 28.86 11.92 -12.02
N ALA A 75 28.67 10.71 -11.47
CA ALA A 75 27.94 9.62 -12.13
C ALA A 75 26.52 10.05 -12.51
N TRP A 76 25.81 10.72 -11.61
CA TRP A 76 24.47 11.26 -11.84
C TRP A 76 24.42 12.31 -12.95
N LEU A 77 25.36 13.25 -12.93
CA LEU A 77 25.45 14.25 -13.99
C LEU A 77 25.65 13.59 -15.36
N TRP A 78 26.52 12.58 -15.43
CA TRP A 78 26.74 11.81 -16.66
C TRP A 78 25.56 10.91 -17.03
N LEU A 79 24.78 10.43 -16.06
CA LEU A 79 23.51 9.71 -16.31
C LEU A 79 22.52 10.64 -17.03
N LEU A 80 22.33 11.88 -16.56
CA LEU A 80 21.46 12.87 -17.21
C LEU A 80 21.92 13.22 -18.64
N VAL A 81 23.23 13.22 -18.87
CA VAL A 81 23.81 13.41 -20.21
C VAL A 81 23.57 12.19 -21.09
N LEU A 82 23.74 10.99 -20.54
CA LEU A 82 23.50 9.72 -21.22
C LEU A 82 22.01 9.55 -21.58
N GLU A 83 21.08 9.92 -20.71
CA GLU A 83 19.64 9.92 -21.00
C GLU A 83 19.33 10.79 -22.21
N LYS A 84 19.87 12.02 -22.25
CA LYS A 84 19.70 12.93 -23.39
C LYS A 84 20.34 12.39 -24.67
N TRP A 85 21.49 11.72 -24.55
CA TRP A 85 22.17 11.07 -25.67
C TRP A 85 21.35 9.91 -26.24
N LEU A 86 20.87 9.01 -25.38
CA LEU A 86 20.11 7.83 -25.78
C LEU A 86 18.71 8.22 -26.31
N ALA A 87 18.05 9.22 -25.74
CA ALA A 87 16.76 9.71 -26.22
C ALA A 87 16.83 10.20 -27.68
N ARG A 88 17.93 10.85 -28.08
CA ARG A 88 18.16 11.26 -29.49
C ARG A 88 18.32 10.06 -30.43
N ASN A 89 18.83 8.95 -29.91
CA ASN A 89 19.05 7.70 -30.63
C ASN A 89 17.88 6.70 -30.45
N GLN A 90 16.73 7.13 -29.90
CA GLN A 90 15.57 6.28 -29.61
C GLN A 90 15.89 5.06 -28.71
N LYS A 91 16.90 5.18 -27.85
CA LYS A 91 17.30 4.18 -26.86
C LYS A 91 16.93 4.66 -25.45
N THR A 92 16.76 3.72 -24.53
CA THR A 92 16.54 4.00 -23.09
C THR A 92 17.77 3.61 -22.28
N VAL A 93 18.01 4.32 -21.17
CA VAL A 93 19.06 3.94 -20.22
C VAL A 93 18.72 2.58 -19.58
N PRO A 94 19.71 1.70 -19.35
CA PRO A 94 19.48 0.48 -18.58
C PRO A 94 18.93 0.80 -17.19
N VAL A 95 17.74 0.29 -16.86
CA VAL A 95 17.05 0.55 -15.59
C VAL A 95 17.90 0.18 -14.37
N VAL A 96 18.71 -0.88 -14.47
CA VAL A 96 19.63 -1.32 -13.42
C VAL A 96 20.68 -0.23 -13.14
N LEU A 97 21.29 0.31 -14.19
CA LEU A 97 22.32 1.35 -14.07
C LEU A 97 21.74 2.63 -13.47
N GLN A 98 20.54 3.03 -13.91
CA GLN A 98 19.82 4.16 -13.34
C GLN A 98 19.53 3.95 -11.85
N ARG A 99 18.86 2.85 -11.48
CA ARG A 99 18.52 2.56 -10.08
C ARG A 99 19.75 2.44 -9.18
N GLU A 100 20.83 1.84 -9.66
CA GLU A 100 22.09 1.73 -8.92
C GLU A 100 22.70 3.11 -8.63
N THR A 101 22.74 3.99 -9.63
CA THR A 101 23.27 5.35 -9.44
C THR A 101 22.40 6.19 -8.50
N GLU A 102 21.08 6.08 -8.60
CA GLU A 102 20.14 6.74 -7.68
C GLU A 102 20.33 6.23 -6.25
N PHE A 103 20.51 4.92 -6.07
CA PHE A 103 20.74 4.32 -4.76
C PHE A 103 22.09 4.75 -4.15
N LEU A 104 23.16 4.82 -4.94
CA LEU A 104 24.47 5.27 -4.48
C LEU A 104 24.49 6.74 -4.07
N LEU A 105 23.78 7.61 -4.81
CA LEU A 105 23.55 8.99 -4.39
C LEU A 105 22.80 9.07 -3.05
N PHE A 106 21.78 8.24 -2.89
CA PHE A 106 21.01 8.16 -1.66
C PHE A 106 21.88 7.68 -0.47
N LEU A 107 22.76 6.69 -0.67
CA LEU A 107 23.71 6.26 0.35
C LEU A 107 24.72 7.36 0.74
N GLU A 108 25.17 8.19 -0.21
CA GLU A 108 26.01 9.35 0.08
C GLU A 108 25.29 10.35 0.99
N GLU A 109 24.00 10.61 0.76
CA GLU A 109 23.21 11.47 1.64
C GLU A 109 23.03 10.87 3.03
N LEU A 110 22.87 9.54 3.12
CA LEU A 110 22.74 8.80 4.38
C LEU A 110 24.04 8.71 5.19
N GLN A 111 25.21 8.88 4.57
CA GLN A 111 26.51 8.85 5.25
C GLN A 111 26.63 9.86 6.40
N LYS A 112 25.80 10.91 6.40
CA LYS A 112 25.73 11.89 7.50
C LYS A 112 25.10 11.31 8.77
N ASP A 113 24.24 10.30 8.64
CA ASP A 113 23.41 9.78 9.71
C ASP A 113 23.80 8.34 10.13
N VAL A 114 24.57 7.63 9.30
CA VAL A 114 24.80 6.18 9.36
C VAL A 114 26.27 5.83 9.13
N SER A 115 26.77 4.74 9.75
CA SER A 115 28.18 4.32 9.61
C SER A 115 28.47 3.64 8.26
N GLU A 116 29.74 3.61 7.86
CA GLU A 116 30.15 3.01 6.57
C GLU A 116 29.89 1.51 6.49
N GLU A 117 29.95 0.80 7.62
CA GLU A 117 29.67 -0.64 7.69
C GLU A 117 28.20 -0.93 7.37
N VAL A 118 27.28 -0.12 7.91
CA VAL A 118 25.85 -0.23 7.63
C VAL A 118 25.55 0.12 6.17
N LEU A 119 26.21 1.14 5.60
CA LEU A 119 26.04 1.49 4.19
C LEU A 119 26.53 0.38 3.26
N LYS A 120 27.65 -0.28 3.58
CA LYS A 120 28.14 -1.44 2.82
C LYS A 120 27.14 -2.59 2.84
N GLU A 121 26.61 -2.92 4.00
CA GLU A 121 25.62 -4.00 4.14
C GLU A 121 24.32 -3.69 3.38
N LEU A 122 23.86 -2.44 3.41
CA LEU A 122 22.71 -1.98 2.60
C LEU A 122 22.98 -2.07 1.09
N PHE A 123 24.20 -1.74 0.67
CA PHE A 123 24.60 -1.86 -0.73
C PHE A 123 24.72 -3.31 -1.19
N GLU A 124 25.33 -4.18 -0.39
CA GLU A 124 25.37 -5.62 -0.66
C GLU A 124 23.96 -6.22 -0.76
N ALA A 125 23.06 -5.78 0.12
CA ALA A 125 21.66 -6.17 0.06
C ALA A 125 21.00 -5.71 -1.25
N PHE A 126 21.24 -4.48 -1.69
CA PHE A 126 20.72 -3.94 -2.95
C PHE A 126 21.32 -4.63 -4.19
N GLU A 127 22.62 -4.93 -4.22
CA GLU A 127 23.24 -5.67 -5.32
C GLU A 127 22.63 -7.08 -5.47
N CYS A 128 22.23 -7.69 -4.36
CA CYS A 128 21.55 -8.98 -4.36
C CYS A 128 20.13 -8.91 -4.93
N THR A 129 19.44 -7.76 -4.87
CA THR A 129 18.15 -7.57 -5.54
C THR A 129 18.33 -7.39 -7.06
N GLN A 130 19.39 -6.70 -7.48
CA GLN A 130 19.63 -6.36 -8.89
C GLN A 130 20.29 -7.47 -9.71
N ASN A 131 21.08 -8.35 -9.08
CA ASN A 131 21.79 -9.43 -9.76
C ASN A 131 20.85 -10.56 -10.22
N LYS A 132 20.17 -10.33 -11.35
CA LYS A 132 19.25 -11.29 -12.00
C LYS A 132 19.94 -12.51 -12.61
N HIS A 133 21.28 -12.52 -12.77
CA HIS A 133 21.95 -13.48 -13.67
C HIS A 133 23.30 -14.09 -13.26
N ILE A 134 23.81 -13.91 -12.03
CA ILE A 134 25.12 -14.49 -11.69
C ILE A 134 24.98 -15.72 -10.77
N THR A 135 24.98 -16.87 -11.45
CA THR A 135 25.36 -18.22 -11.00
C THR A 135 24.35 -19.07 -10.23
N ASP A 136 23.48 -19.69 -11.02
CA ASP A 136 23.24 -21.14 -10.95
C ASP A 136 24.62 -21.86 -10.88
N GLY A 137 24.91 -22.54 -9.76
CA GLY A 137 26.05 -23.47 -9.67
C GLY A 137 26.90 -23.45 -8.40
N LYS A 138 26.99 -22.36 -7.62
CA LYS A 138 27.87 -22.32 -6.41
C LYS A 138 27.43 -21.46 -5.22
N ARG A 139 26.16 -21.11 -5.05
CA ARG A 139 25.67 -20.62 -3.75
C ARG A 139 25.17 -21.80 -2.91
N ARG A 140 26.09 -22.33 -2.10
CA ARG A 140 25.83 -23.27 -1.01
C ARG A 140 24.96 -22.53 0.02
N ASP A 141 23.78 -23.09 0.31
CA ASP A 141 22.91 -22.86 1.48
C ASP A 141 22.66 -21.42 1.96
N GLY A 142 21.41 -20.95 1.80
CA GLY A 142 20.74 -20.08 2.77
C GLY A 142 21.16 -18.61 2.80
N CYS A 143 20.88 -17.83 1.76
CA CYS A 143 20.86 -16.36 1.88
C CYS A 143 19.55 -15.87 2.52
N SER A 144 19.26 -16.31 3.75
CA SER A 144 18.48 -15.47 4.68
C SER A 144 19.42 -14.40 5.19
N HIS A 145 19.64 -13.34 4.42
CA HIS A 145 20.39 -12.18 4.88
C HIS A 145 19.56 -11.46 5.95
N ARG A 146 19.71 -11.92 7.20
CA ARG A 146 19.31 -11.13 8.37
C ARG A 146 20.28 -9.96 8.46
N PHE A 147 19.74 -8.76 8.43
CA PHE A 147 20.51 -7.55 8.67
C PHE A 147 21.19 -7.62 10.05
N SER A 148 22.41 -7.09 10.13
CA SER A 148 23.15 -6.96 11.38
C SER A 148 22.39 -6.09 12.37
N LEU A 149 22.70 -6.27 13.66
CA LEU A 149 22.12 -5.45 14.73
C LEU A 149 22.43 -3.96 14.54
N ASP A 150 23.58 -3.65 13.93
CA ASP A 150 23.99 -2.28 13.63
C ASP A 150 23.06 -1.65 12.58
N VAL A 151 22.78 -2.37 11.49
CA VAL A 151 21.79 -1.94 10.47
C VAL A 151 20.41 -1.78 11.08
N VAL A 152 19.94 -2.75 11.87
CA VAL A 152 18.64 -2.68 12.56
C VAL A 152 18.57 -1.41 13.43
N SER A 153 19.61 -1.14 14.21
CA SER A 153 19.66 0.05 15.07
C SER A 153 19.71 1.36 14.28
N ALA A 154 20.42 1.37 13.15
CA ALA A 154 20.55 2.53 12.27
C ALA A 154 19.22 2.83 11.56
N LEU A 155 18.53 1.81 11.05
CA LEU A 155 17.21 1.94 10.43
C LEU A 155 16.16 2.42 11.43
N ARG A 156 16.17 1.90 12.66
CA ARG A 156 15.29 2.39 13.75
C ARG A 156 15.57 3.87 14.08
N LYS A 157 16.83 4.31 14.09
CA LYS A 157 17.18 5.73 14.26
C LYS A 157 16.76 6.59 13.05
N LEU A 158 16.89 6.05 11.85
CA LEU A 158 16.50 6.74 10.61
C LEU A 158 14.99 6.96 10.56
N LEU A 159 14.19 5.98 11.01
CA LEU A 159 12.74 6.13 11.16
C LEU A 159 12.34 7.28 12.09
N LEU A 160 13.02 7.38 13.22
CA LEU A 160 12.77 8.43 14.21
C LEU A 160 13.14 9.82 13.69
N ARG A 161 14.28 9.94 12.98
CA ARG A 161 14.84 11.24 12.59
C ARG A 161 14.38 11.72 11.21
N ALA A 162 14.24 10.80 10.25
CA ALA A 162 14.01 11.10 8.84
C ALA A 162 13.11 10.03 8.19
N PRO A 163 11.81 10.01 8.52
CA PRO A 163 10.87 9.00 8.02
C PRO A 163 10.79 8.93 6.49
N GLN A 164 10.93 10.06 5.79
CA GLN A 164 10.91 10.09 4.32
C GLN A 164 12.13 9.40 3.69
N ARG A 165 13.30 9.47 4.34
CA ARG A 165 14.49 8.74 3.87
C ARG A 165 14.33 7.24 4.06
N ALA A 166 13.77 6.82 5.20
CA ALA A 166 13.43 5.42 5.42
C ALA A 166 12.41 4.89 4.38
N LYS A 167 11.44 5.74 3.98
CA LYS A 167 10.51 5.43 2.90
C LYS A 167 11.21 5.26 1.55
N ALA A 168 12.07 6.20 1.17
CA ALA A 168 12.84 6.10 -0.07
C ALA A 168 13.70 4.83 -0.10
N LEU A 169 14.32 4.47 1.03
CA LEU A 169 15.06 3.22 1.17
C LEU A 169 14.17 2.00 0.87
N LEU A 170 12.97 1.92 1.46
CA LEU A 170 11.99 0.87 1.16
C LEU A 170 11.60 0.81 -0.32
N GLU A 171 11.37 1.97 -0.95
CA GLU A 171 11.00 2.08 -2.37
C GLU A 171 12.10 1.54 -3.31
N PHE A 172 13.39 1.67 -2.94
CA PHE A 172 14.48 1.07 -3.71
C PHE A 172 14.48 -0.47 -3.69
N PHE A 173 14.03 -1.07 -2.59
CA PHE A 173 13.89 -2.53 -2.46
C PHE A 173 12.56 -3.05 -3.03
N GLN A 174 11.58 -2.17 -3.26
CA GLN A 174 10.31 -2.50 -3.89
C GLN A 174 10.47 -2.56 -5.42
N GLU A 175 10.48 -3.77 -5.99
CA GLU A 175 10.60 -3.94 -7.45
C GLU A 175 9.22 -3.84 -8.13
N GLU A 176 9.07 -2.97 -9.14
CA GLU A 176 7.78 -2.60 -9.75
C GLU A 176 7.16 -3.65 -10.69
N GLY A 177 7.64 -4.89 -10.72
CA GLY A 177 7.02 -5.85 -11.65
C GLY A 177 7.63 -7.23 -11.86
N SER A 178 8.34 -7.83 -10.91
CA SER A 178 8.70 -9.25 -11.08
C SER A 178 8.70 -10.06 -9.78
N THR A 179 7.90 -11.12 -9.81
CA THR A 179 7.81 -12.23 -8.86
C THR A 179 9.16 -12.95 -8.75
N GLN A 180 10.09 -12.47 -7.93
CA GLN A 180 11.36 -13.14 -7.69
C GLN A 180 11.64 -13.24 -6.19
N SER A 181 11.98 -14.45 -5.74
CA SER A 181 12.03 -14.81 -4.31
C SER A 181 13.11 -14.09 -3.51
N SER A 182 14.22 -13.68 -4.13
CA SER A 182 15.34 -13.05 -3.41
C SER A 182 15.11 -11.56 -3.12
N SER A 183 14.58 -10.79 -4.07
CA SER A 183 14.26 -9.37 -3.88
C SER A 183 13.11 -9.21 -2.88
N LEU A 184 12.09 -10.07 -3.00
CA LEU A 184 10.98 -10.15 -2.05
C LEU A 184 11.45 -10.53 -0.64
N GLN A 185 12.40 -11.46 -0.48
CA GLN A 185 12.92 -11.86 0.83
C GLN A 185 13.68 -10.72 1.53
N GLN A 186 14.46 -9.93 0.80
CA GLN A 186 15.21 -8.80 1.37
C GLN A 186 14.28 -7.64 1.73
N TYR A 187 13.30 -7.34 0.87
CA TYR A 187 12.24 -6.39 1.15
C TYR A 187 11.42 -6.80 2.39
N CYS A 188 11.01 -8.06 2.49
CA CYS A 188 10.34 -8.62 3.67
C CYS A 188 11.20 -8.52 4.94
N SER A 189 12.50 -8.81 4.84
CA SER A 189 13.44 -8.71 5.97
C SER A 189 13.57 -7.28 6.47
N LEU A 190 13.61 -6.32 5.54
CA LEU A 190 13.62 -4.89 5.86
C LEU A 190 12.29 -4.46 6.49
N GLN A 191 11.14 -4.85 5.90
CA GLN A 191 9.79 -4.62 6.45
C GLN A 191 9.64 -5.14 7.87
N ASN A 192 10.15 -6.34 8.17
CA ASN A 192 10.09 -6.93 9.51
C ASN A 192 10.78 -6.06 10.57
N ILE A 193 11.87 -5.37 10.23
CA ILE A 193 12.53 -4.43 11.14
C ILE A 193 11.59 -3.27 11.51
N PHE A 194 10.80 -2.79 10.54
CA PHE A 194 9.79 -1.75 10.80
C PHE A 194 8.61 -2.28 11.62
N VAL A 195 8.14 -3.51 11.34
CA VAL A 195 7.07 -4.16 12.11
C VAL A 195 7.50 -4.38 13.56
N GLU A 196 8.70 -4.90 13.79
CA GLU A 196 9.27 -5.08 15.14
C GLU A 196 9.43 -3.73 15.86
N PHE A 197 9.87 -2.68 15.15
CA PHE A 197 9.96 -1.34 15.73
C PHE A 197 8.58 -0.82 16.16
N LEU A 198 7.53 -1.05 15.38
CA LEU A 198 6.16 -0.68 15.74
C LEU A 198 5.68 -1.47 16.96
N HIS A 199 5.92 -2.78 17.02
CA HIS A 199 5.61 -3.60 18.20
C HIS A 199 6.34 -3.10 19.46
N ASP A 200 7.63 -2.82 19.37
CA ASP A 200 8.42 -2.30 20.50
C ASP A 200 7.89 -0.94 20.95
N SER A 201 7.50 -0.08 20.01
CA SER A 201 6.90 1.23 20.28
C SER A 201 5.55 1.10 20.97
N LEU A 202 4.67 0.21 20.49
CA LEU A 202 3.36 -0.06 21.11
C LEU A 202 3.50 -0.64 22.52
N LYS A 203 4.41 -1.60 22.73
CA LYS A 203 4.72 -2.13 24.06
C LYS A 203 5.28 -1.07 24.99
N SER A 204 6.02 -0.10 24.46
CA SER A 204 6.54 1.03 25.24
C SER A 204 5.42 1.98 25.63
N LEU A 205 4.50 2.26 24.70
CA LEU A 205 3.30 3.06 24.94
C LEU A 205 2.40 2.45 26.03
N GLN A 206 2.20 1.13 26.01
CA GLN A 206 1.43 0.40 27.02
C GLN A 206 2.09 0.39 28.41
N ARG A 207 3.42 0.51 28.48
CA ARG A 207 4.20 0.51 29.73
C ARG A 207 4.28 1.89 30.39
N LEU A 208 4.03 2.96 29.64
CA LEU A 208 4.00 4.33 30.16
C LEU A 208 2.73 4.51 31.03
N PRO A 209 2.85 4.86 32.32
CA PRO A 209 1.69 5.10 33.16
C PRO A 209 0.91 6.32 32.67
N CYS A 210 -0.43 6.26 32.67
CA CYS A 210 -1.33 7.39 32.38
C CYS A 210 -1.30 8.51 33.44
N SER A 211 -0.24 8.61 34.24
CA SER A 211 -0.12 9.59 35.30
C SER A 211 0.40 10.93 34.78
N SER A 212 -0.33 11.98 35.16
CA SER A 212 -0.16 13.44 34.93
C SER A 212 1.22 14.01 35.29
N GLU A 213 2.29 13.52 34.68
CA GLU A 213 3.59 14.19 34.69
C GLU A 213 3.84 14.80 33.30
N MET A 214 4.04 16.12 33.25
CA MET A 214 4.17 16.90 32.01
C MET A 214 5.31 16.40 31.09
N SER A 215 6.35 15.77 31.64
CA SER A 215 7.42 15.14 30.83
C SER A 215 6.97 13.83 30.18
N ALA A 216 6.18 13.01 30.89
CA ALA A 216 5.67 11.74 30.37
C ALA A 216 4.61 11.96 29.25
N GLU A 217 3.85 13.06 29.31
CA GLU A 217 2.90 13.43 28.25
C GLU A 217 3.59 13.84 26.94
N LEU A 218 4.74 14.52 27.04
CA LEU A 218 5.55 14.89 25.87
C LEU A 218 6.16 13.63 25.22
N ASP A 219 6.75 12.75 26.04
CA ASP A 219 7.32 11.48 25.57
C ASP A 219 6.24 10.58 24.92
N GLN A 220 5.02 10.56 25.47
CA GLN A 220 3.88 9.85 24.89
C GLN A 220 3.46 10.44 23.54
N ARG A 221 3.41 11.77 23.41
CA ARG A 221 3.02 12.43 22.16
C ARG A 221 4.04 12.19 21.06
N GLU A 222 5.33 12.31 21.37
CA GLU A 222 6.41 12.02 20.43
C GLU A 222 6.40 10.56 19.96
N LEU A 223 6.11 9.63 20.87
CA LEU A 223 6.00 8.20 20.54
C LEU A 223 4.78 7.90 19.68
N VAL A 224 3.64 8.54 19.94
CA VAL A 224 2.43 8.44 19.10
C VAL A 224 2.67 9.01 17.70
N ASP A 225 3.31 10.17 17.58
CA ASP A 225 3.65 10.76 16.27
C ASP A 225 4.66 9.88 15.51
N THR A 226 5.58 9.24 16.22
CA THR A 226 6.50 8.24 15.66
C THR A 226 5.76 7.02 15.10
N ILE A 227 4.78 6.48 15.84
CA ILE A 227 3.96 5.35 15.38
C ILE A 227 3.20 5.74 14.10
N TYR A 228 2.58 6.92 14.06
CA TYR A 228 1.87 7.38 12.86
C TYR A 228 2.81 7.65 11.69
N ALA A 229 4.00 8.20 11.93
CA ALA A 229 5.02 8.40 10.91
C ALA A 229 5.46 7.06 10.32
N ALA A 230 5.77 6.07 11.17
CA ALA A 230 6.17 4.73 10.76
C ALA A 230 5.04 4.01 9.97
N LEU A 231 3.79 4.03 10.45
CA LEU A 231 2.65 3.49 9.72
C LEU A 231 2.45 4.16 8.34
N ASN A 232 2.70 5.47 8.26
CA ASN A 232 2.64 6.21 7.00
C ASN A 232 3.82 5.89 6.05
N ILE A 233 4.86 5.20 6.50
CA ILE A 233 6.02 4.79 5.67
C ILE A 233 5.87 3.33 5.22
N VAL A 234 5.54 2.42 6.13
CA VAL A 234 5.50 0.98 5.83
C VAL A 234 4.36 0.62 4.88
N THR A 235 4.72 0.15 3.69
CA THR A 235 3.84 -0.60 2.79
C THR A 235 3.93 -2.06 3.22
N PHE A 236 2.81 -2.72 3.48
CA PHE A 236 2.80 -4.14 3.83
C PHE A 236 2.42 -4.97 2.59
N GLU A 237 3.20 -6.01 2.30
CA GLU A 237 2.80 -7.05 1.35
C GLU A 237 2.05 -8.15 2.10
N VAL A 238 0.73 -8.11 1.97
CA VAL A 238 -0.20 -8.95 2.74
C VAL A 238 -0.11 -10.43 2.38
N GLU A 239 0.45 -10.78 1.22
CA GLU A 239 0.56 -12.16 0.75
C GLU A 239 1.62 -13.00 1.47
N GLN A 240 2.67 -12.38 2.04
CA GLN A 240 3.81 -13.10 2.65
C GLN A 240 3.98 -12.84 4.15
N GLN A 241 3.50 -11.71 4.67
CA GLN A 241 3.62 -11.33 6.09
C GLN A 241 2.27 -11.22 6.80
N ALA A 242 1.29 -12.03 6.36
CA ALA A 242 -0.07 -11.95 6.86
C ALA A 242 -0.12 -12.10 8.39
N ASP A 243 0.64 -13.02 8.98
CA ASP A 243 0.59 -13.30 10.40
C ASP A 243 1.20 -12.15 11.23
N GLU A 244 2.42 -11.71 10.94
CA GLU A 244 3.07 -10.62 11.70
C GLU A 244 2.30 -9.30 11.60
N VAL A 245 1.78 -9.01 10.41
CA VAL A 245 0.99 -7.80 10.17
C VAL A 245 -0.39 -7.91 10.83
N GLN A 246 -1.00 -9.09 10.89
CA GLN A 246 -2.23 -9.32 11.65
C GLN A 246 -2.01 -9.07 13.14
N HIS A 247 -0.93 -9.60 13.72
CA HIS A 247 -0.61 -9.39 15.13
C HIS A 247 -0.38 -7.90 15.43
N LEU A 248 0.31 -7.18 14.54
CA LEU A 248 0.51 -5.74 14.68
C LEU A 248 -0.81 -4.98 14.68
N PHE A 249 -1.72 -5.28 13.76
CA PHE A 249 -3.04 -4.63 13.71
C PHE A 249 -3.92 -4.99 14.91
N MET A 250 -3.82 -6.21 15.42
CA MET A 250 -4.46 -6.62 16.66
C MET A 250 -3.98 -5.79 17.85
N GLU A 251 -2.67 -5.65 18.02
CA GLU A 251 -2.09 -4.82 19.10
C GLU A 251 -2.44 -3.34 18.93
N LEU A 252 -2.44 -2.81 17.70
CA LEU A 252 -2.84 -1.43 17.42
C LEU A 252 -4.29 -1.16 17.81
N LEU A 253 -5.20 -2.08 17.48
CA LEU A 253 -6.62 -1.96 17.83
C LEU A 253 -6.83 -2.03 19.34
N ASP A 254 -6.13 -2.93 20.04
CA ASP A 254 -6.20 -3.04 21.50
C ASP A 254 -5.76 -1.75 22.19
N VAL A 255 -4.67 -1.15 21.72
CA VAL A 255 -4.19 0.13 22.28
C VAL A 255 -5.13 1.28 21.92
N CYS A 256 -5.66 1.34 20.69
CA CYS A 256 -6.60 2.39 20.29
C CYS A 256 -7.90 2.35 21.10
N TRP A 257 -8.41 1.14 21.40
CA TRP A 257 -9.66 0.95 22.10
C TRP A 257 -9.55 0.92 23.63
N ALA A 258 -8.34 1.04 24.19
CA ALA A 258 -8.13 1.20 25.62
C ALA A 258 -8.70 2.55 26.11
N GLU A 259 -9.28 2.56 27.31
CA GLU A 259 -9.79 3.79 27.92
C GLU A 259 -8.66 4.81 28.15
N GLY A 260 -8.81 6.03 27.63
CA GLY A 260 -7.81 7.08 27.75
C GLY A 260 -6.59 6.91 26.81
N SER A 261 -6.73 6.13 25.74
CA SER A 261 -5.64 5.91 24.80
C SER A 261 -5.18 7.22 24.12
N PRO A 262 -3.86 7.39 23.93
CA PRO A 262 -3.33 8.55 23.19
C PRO A 262 -3.38 8.33 21.67
N LEU A 263 -3.66 7.10 21.21
CA LEU A 263 -3.85 6.75 19.80
C LEU A 263 -5.31 6.95 19.38
N ARG A 264 -5.51 7.76 18.35
CA ARG A 264 -6.80 7.98 17.70
C ARG A 264 -6.98 7.05 16.49
N GLU A 265 -8.14 6.42 16.43
CA GLU A 265 -8.50 5.51 15.35
C GLU A 265 -8.61 6.24 14.00
N GLU A 266 -9.10 7.50 13.96
CA GLU A 266 -9.25 8.24 12.70
C GLU A 266 -7.90 8.52 12.04
N LYS A 267 -6.88 8.84 12.84
CA LYS A 267 -5.52 9.06 12.35
C LYS A 267 -4.92 7.76 11.80
N LEU A 268 -5.13 6.63 12.49
CA LEU A 268 -4.67 5.32 12.03
C LEU A 268 -5.29 4.94 10.68
N LEU A 269 -6.62 5.12 10.56
CA LEU A 269 -7.33 4.92 9.30
C LEU A 269 -6.81 5.86 8.19
N SER A 270 -6.51 7.12 8.52
CA SER A 270 -5.96 8.07 7.55
C SER A 270 -4.60 7.64 7.01
N CYS A 271 -3.75 7.01 7.83
CA CYS A 271 -2.46 6.46 7.39
C CYS A 271 -2.64 5.29 6.42
N MET A 272 -3.63 4.42 6.67
CA MET A 272 -3.88 3.26 5.82
C MET A 272 -4.57 3.62 4.50
N LEU A 273 -5.56 4.52 4.53
CA LEU A 273 -6.33 4.92 3.34
C LEU A 273 -5.50 5.69 2.31
N ARG A 274 -4.50 6.48 2.74
CA ARG A 274 -3.63 7.27 1.84
C ARG A 274 -2.83 6.42 0.86
N LYS A 275 -2.53 5.17 1.20
CA LYS A 275 -1.64 4.30 0.41
C LYS A 275 -2.35 3.44 -0.64
N GLN A 276 -3.69 3.50 -0.72
CA GLN A 276 -4.50 2.68 -1.63
C GLN A 276 -4.15 1.18 -1.61
N ASN A 277 -3.62 0.66 -0.50
CA ASN A 277 -3.27 -0.75 -0.38
C ASN A 277 -4.50 -1.52 0.10
N TYR A 278 -5.29 -2.00 -0.86
CA TYR A 278 -6.52 -2.75 -0.61
C TYR A 278 -6.30 -4.01 0.23
N GLY A 279 -5.14 -4.66 0.13
CA GLY A 279 -4.81 -5.83 0.93
C GLY A 279 -4.67 -5.50 2.42
N VAL A 280 -4.04 -4.37 2.74
CA VAL A 280 -3.88 -3.93 4.14
C VAL A 280 -5.22 -3.51 4.74
N LEU A 281 -6.03 -2.83 3.94
CA LEU A 281 -7.38 -2.43 4.34
C LEU A 281 -8.28 -3.64 4.54
N SER A 282 -8.20 -4.68 3.71
CA SER A 282 -8.99 -5.90 3.88
C SER A 282 -8.59 -6.68 5.13
N LEU A 283 -7.28 -6.79 5.40
CA LEU A 283 -6.74 -7.43 6.60
C LEU A 283 -7.13 -6.68 7.89
N TYR A 284 -7.01 -5.36 7.87
CA TYR A 284 -7.48 -4.53 8.99
C TYR A 284 -8.99 -4.69 9.19
N SER A 285 -9.76 -4.71 8.10
CA SER A 285 -11.21 -4.89 8.14
C SER A 285 -11.61 -6.24 8.73
N SER A 286 -10.93 -7.34 8.35
CA SER A 286 -11.22 -8.67 8.91
C SER A 286 -10.95 -8.71 10.41
N ILE A 287 -9.84 -8.13 10.86
CA ILE A 287 -9.49 -8.08 12.28
C ILE A 287 -10.47 -7.21 13.06
N LEU A 288 -10.83 -6.05 12.54
CA LEU A 288 -11.81 -5.16 13.14
C LEU A 288 -13.14 -5.90 13.38
N ILE A 289 -13.62 -6.63 12.37
CA ILE A 289 -14.87 -7.40 12.46
C ILE A 289 -14.74 -8.54 13.47
N GLU A 290 -13.62 -9.24 13.50
CA GLU A 290 -13.38 -10.33 14.44
C GLU A 290 -13.45 -9.82 15.89
N ARG A 291 -12.79 -8.70 16.17
CA ARG A 291 -12.82 -8.02 17.48
C ARG A 291 -14.19 -7.47 17.85
N ILE A 292 -14.91 -6.92 16.88
CA ILE A 292 -16.29 -6.48 17.05
C ILE A 292 -17.16 -7.69 17.41
N ARG A 293 -17.02 -8.79 16.67
CA ARG A 293 -17.73 -10.05 16.93
C ARG A 293 -17.41 -10.58 18.32
N GLU A 294 -16.15 -10.54 18.77
CA GLU A 294 -15.78 -10.89 20.15
C GLU A 294 -16.50 -10.03 21.19
N LYS A 295 -16.50 -8.70 21.03
CA LYS A 295 -17.22 -7.78 21.95
C LYS A 295 -18.73 -8.03 21.99
N TYR A 296 -19.34 -8.32 20.84
CA TYR A 296 -20.78 -8.61 20.74
C TYR A 296 -21.15 -10.06 21.14
N LEU A 297 -20.23 -11.03 21.01
CA LEU A 297 -20.43 -12.42 21.44
C LEU A 297 -20.20 -12.61 22.93
N VAL A 298 -19.28 -11.86 23.54
CA VAL A 298 -19.06 -11.91 25.00
C VAL A 298 -20.26 -11.32 25.76
N SER A 299 -21.08 -10.49 25.12
CA SER A 299 -22.29 -9.90 25.72
C SER A 299 -23.56 -10.76 25.56
N LYS A 300 -23.55 -11.85 24.78
CA LYS A 300 -24.64 -12.86 24.75
C LYS A 300 -24.07 -14.27 24.74
N SER A 301 -23.99 -14.87 25.92
CA SER A 301 -23.61 -16.27 26.09
C SER A 301 -24.52 -17.23 25.31
N MET A 302 -23.90 -18.32 24.84
CA MET A 302 -24.50 -19.56 24.32
C MET A 302 -25.41 -19.48 23.09
N GLN A 303 -24.84 -19.80 21.93
CA GLN A 303 -25.31 -20.98 21.18
C GLN A 303 -24.21 -21.52 20.27
N LYS A 304 -23.58 -22.59 20.75
CA LYS A 304 -22.54 -23.34 20.05
C LYS A 304 -23.22 -24.14 18.93
N GLY A 305 -23.02 -23.74 17.67
CA GLY A 305 -23.42 -24.54 16.50
C GLY A 305 -24.45 -23.90 15.56
N LEU A 306 -24.32 -22.61 15.20
CA LEU A 306 -25.12 -22.02 14.12
C LEU A 306 -24.22 -21.77 12.91
N SER A 307 -24.74 -22.18 11.73
CA SER A 307 -24.13 -22.03 10.41
C SER A 307 -23.63 -20.60 10.18
N GLU A 308 -22.49 -20.44 9.49
CA GLU A 308 -21.88 -19.14 9.14
C GLU A 308 -22.90 -18.15 8.54
N GLN A 309 -23.90 -18.66 7.82
CA GLN A 309 -24.96 -17.86 7.20
C GLN A 309 -25.90 -17.17 8.22
N LEU A 310 -26.04 -17.73 9.43
CA LEU A 310 -26.89 -17.18 10.49
C LEU A 310 -26.14 -16.15 11.36
N ASP A 311 -24.81 -16.18 11.30
CA ASP A 311 -23.95 -15.20 11.94
C ASP A 311 -23.78 -13.96 11.05
N THR A 312 -23.75 -14.13 9.72
CA THR A 312 -23.78 -13.01 8.78
C THR A 312 -25.13 -12.28 8.81
N GLU A 313 -26.24 -13.01 8.84
CA GLU A 313 -27.59 -12.44 9.04
C GLU A 313 -27.68 -11.61 10.33
N ARG A 314 -27.21 -12.14 11.45
CA ARG A 314 -27.21 -11.41 12.73
C ARG A 314 -26.29 -10.18 12.71
N ALA A 315 -25.13 -10.27 12.07
CA ALA A 315 -24.23 -9.13 11.91
C ALA A 315 -24.87 -8.02 11.07
N VAL A 316 -25.41 -8.34 9.89
CA VAL A 316 -26.13 -7.37 9.03
C VAL A 316 -27.31 -6.74 9.78
N MET A 317 -28.10 -7.56 10.49
CA MET A 317 -29.19 -7.05 11.31
C MET A 317 -28.71 -6.08 12.39
N SER A 318 -27.60 -6.36 13.08
CA SER A 318 -27.04 -5.45 14.10
C SER A 318 -26.46 -4.16 13.51
N LEU A 319 -25.90 -4.20 12.30
CA LEU A 319 -25.20 -3.07 11.69
C LEU A 319 -26.15 -2.09 10.99
N PHE A 320 -27.25 -2.60 10.42
CA PHE A 320 -28.10 -1.81 9.52
C PHE A 320 -29.51 -1.49 10.05
N SER A 321 -29.98 -2.14 11.14
CA SER A 321 -31.37 -1.93 11.63
C SER A 321 -31.58 -0.60 12.38
N ASP A 322 -30.57 -0.09 13.07
CA ASP A 322 -30.57 1.26 13.67
C ASP A 322 -29.16 1.84 13.60
N PRO A 323 -28.78 2.42 12.46
CA PRO A 323 -27.41 2.85 12.29
C PRO A 323 -27.18 4.16 13.07
N GLU A 324 -26.30 4.11 14.06
CA GLU A 324 -25.58 5.28 14.56
C GLU A 324 -24.49 5.67 13.54
N GLU A 325 -23.91 6.87 13.67
CA GLU A 325 -22.82 7.32 12.77
C GLU A 325 -21.62 6.34 12.77
N THR A 326 -21.38 5.69 13.91
CA THR A 326 -20.37 4.64 14.12
C THR A 326 -20.74 3.29 13.45
N SER A 327 -22.03 3.01 13.26
CA SER A 327 -22.53 1.79 12.61
C SER A 327 -22.22 1.78 11.12
N TRP A 328 -22.29 2.94 10.45
CA TRP A 328 -21.94 3.06 9.01
C TRP A 328 -20.46 2.82 8.75
N LYS A 329 -19.59 3.30 9.63
CA LYS A 329 -18.15 3.01 9.58
C LYS A 329 -17.89 1.51 9.69
N THR A 330 -18.55 0.85 10.62
CA THR A 330 -18.42 -0.61 10.82
C THR A 330 -18.98 -1.39 9.62
N ALA A 331 -20.13 -0.96 9.10
CA ALA A 331 -20.74 -1.52 7.90
C ALA A 331 -19.82 -1.41 6.66
N TYR A 332 -19.12 -0.29 6.51
CA TYR A 332 -18.14 -0.09 5.43
C TYR A 332 -17.02 -1.13 5.48
N PHE A 333 -16.38 -1.31 6.65
CA PHE A 333 -15.34 -2.32 6.81
C PHE A 333 -15.87 -3.75 6.66
N TYR A 334 -17.11 -4.01 7.08
CA TYR A 334 -17.78 -5.30 6.85
C TYR A 334 -17.99 -5.62 5.35
N CYS A 335 -18.31 -4.61 4.54
CA CYS A 335 -18.44 -4.77 3.09
C CYS A 335 -17.06 -4.95 2.42
N LEU A 336 -16.04 -4.22 2.88
CA LEU A 336 -14.68 -4.34 2.38
C LEU A 336 -14.06 -5.72 2.64
N SER A 337 -14.24 -6.29 3.83
CA SER A 337 -13.67 -7.61 4.15
C SER A 337 -14.35 -8.75 3.39
N SER A 338 -15.65 -8.63 3.16
CA SER A 338 -16.45 -9.66 2.48
C SER A 338 -16.40 -9.58 0.96
N ASN A 339 -15.80 -8.53 0.40
CA ASN A 339 -15.82 -8.20 -1.04
C ASN A 339 -17.23 -8.17 -1.65
N LYS A 340 -18.25 -7.92 -0.82
CA LYS A 340 -19.66 -7.84 -1.26
C LYS A 340 -20.19 -6.43 -1.10
N HIS A 341 -21.03 -6.03 -2.05
CA HIS A 341 -21.69 -4.74 -1.96
C HIS A 341 -22.70 -4.74 -0.82
N PHE A 342 -22.79 -3.64 -0.06
CA PHE A 342 -23.71 -3.54 1.10
C PHE A 342 -25.16 -3.87 0.71
N LEU A 343 -25.59 -3.42 -0.48
CA LEU A 343 -26.93 -3.71 -1.00
C LEU A 343 -27.17 -5.20 -1.27
N GLU A 344 -26.16 -5.91 -1.77
CA GLU A 344 -26.25 -7.36 -1.98
C GLU A 344 -26.44 -8.07 -0.64
N GLN A 345 -25.66 -7.69 0.37
CA GLN A 345 -25.79 -8.27 1.71
C GLN A 345 -27.18 -8.04 2.30
N ILE A 346 -27.70 -6.80 2.23
CA ILE A 346 -29.02 -6.46 2.75
C ILE A 346 -30.12 -7.21 2.00
N LEU A 347 -30.04 -7.31 0.67
CA LEU A 347 -31.02 -8.03 -0.13
C LEU A 347 -30.99 -9.53 0.17
N VAL A 348 -29.81 -10.14 0.28
CA VAL A 348 -29.67 -11.56 0.64
C VAL A 348 -30.22 -11.82 2.04
N THR A 349 -29.90 -10.97 3.02
CA THR A 349 -30.42 -11.06 4.39
C THR A 349 -31.95 -10.85 4.44
N ALA A 350 -32.48 -9.90 3.69
CA ALA A 350 -33.92 -9.68 3.59
C ALA A 350 -34.64 -10.90 2.98
N LEU A 351 -34.08 -11.50 1.93
CA LEU A 351 -34.61 -12.71 1.31
C LEU A 351 -34.54 -13.93 2.24
N THR A 352 -33.49 -14.05 3.07
CA THR A 352 -33.42 -15.12 4.08
C THR A 352 -34.47 -14.94 5.19
N LEU A 353 -34.71 -13.70 5.65
CA LEU A 353 -35.77 -13.39 6.61
C LEU A 353 -37.16 -13.68 6.04
N LEU A 354 -37.37 -13.36 4.76
CA LEU A 354 -38.60 -13.66 4.03
C LEU A 354 -38.89 -15.16 3.94
N LYS A 355 -37.87 -15.97 3.62
CA LYS A 355 -37.99 -17.45 3.60
C LYS A 355 -38.33 -18.03 4.97
N ARG A 356 -38.03 -17.30 6.05
CA ARG A 356 -38.31 -17.68 7.44
C ARG A 356 -39.59 -17.05 7.99
N GLU A 357 -40.27 -16.24 7.20
CA GLU A 357 -41.45 -15.48 7.60
C GLU A 357 -41.21 -14.55 8.82
N ASP A 358 -39.97 -14.10 9.05
CA ASP A 358 -39.66 -13.11 10.09
C ASP A 358 -39.87 -11.68 9.57
N TYR A 359 -41.15 -11.29 9.52
CA TYR A 359 -41.57 -9.96 9.12
C TYR A 359 -41.14 -8.87 10.11
N SER A 360 -40.88 -9.22 11.36
CA SER A 360 -40.47 -8.27 12.39
C SER A 360 -39.02 -7.81 12.20
N GLY A 361 -38.10 -8.76 11.94
CA GLY A 361 -36.72 -8.49 11.56
C GLY A 361 -36.64 -7.75 10.23
N LEU A 362 -37.44 -8.18 9.24
CA LEU A 362 -37.49 -7.54 7.94
C LEU A 362 -37.92 -6.07 8.01
N ASN A 363 -38.94 -5.78 8.82
CA ASN A 363 -39.39 -4.40 9.00
C ASN A 363 -38.31 -3.54 9.66
N ASN A 364 -37.55 -4.08 10.61
CA ASN A 364 -36.47 -3.35 11.27
C ASN A 364 -35.28 -3.08 10.33
N LEU A 365 -34.88 -4.06 9.51
CA LEU A 365 -33.79 -3.92 8.55
C LEU A 365 -34.08 -2.84 7.49
N LEU A 366 -35.33 -2.77 7.03
CA LEU A 366 -35.74 -1.88 5.95
C LEU A 366 -36.21 -0.50 6.44
N ARG A 367 -35.89 -0.12 7.68
CA ARG A 367 -36.19 1.22 8.20
C ARG A 367 -35.21 2.26 7.63
N ARG A 368 -35.63 3.53 7.66
CA ARG A 368 -34.83 4.71 7.27
C ARG A 368 -34.26 4.59 5.83
N GLU A 369 -32.94 4.44 5.69
CA GLU A 369 -32.20 4.50 4.42
C GLU A 369 -32.58 3.38 3.43
N PHE A 370 -33.03 2.22 3.94
CA PHE A 370 -33.38 1.07 3.10
C PHE A 370 -34.89 0.99 2.78
N ASN A 371 -35.65 2.02 3.15
CA ASN A 371 -37.09 2.07 2.87
C ASN A 371 -37.44 1.89 1.37
N PRO A 372 -36.70 2.48 0.41
CA PRO A 372 -37.01 2.32 -1.01
C PRO A 372 -36.94 0.88 -1.53
N LEU A 373 -36.27 -0.03 -0.81
CA LEU A 373 -36.12 -1.44 -1.23
C LEU A 373 -37.33 -2.30 -0.87
N SER A 374 -38.26 -1.79 -0.06
CA SER A 374 -39.41 -2.54 0.45
C SER A 374 -40.31 -3.11 -0.65
N ARG A 375 -40.77 -2.27 -1.60
CA ARG A 375 -41.64 -2.72 -2.70
C ARG A 375 -40.92 -3.63 -3.69
N LEU A 376 -39.61 -3.43 -3.89
CA LEU A 376 -38.78 -4.35 -4.68
C LEU A 376 -38.72 -5.74 -4.02
N LEU A 377 -38.54 -5.78 -2.70
CA LEU A 377 -38.50 -7.04 -1.94
C LEU A 377 -39.84 -7.76 -1.90
N VAL A 378 -40.97 -7.06 -2.00
CA VAL A 378 -42.28 -7.70 -2.19
C VAL A 378 -42.29 -8.51 -3.48
N LEU A 379 -41.86 -7.92 -4.60
CA LEU A 379 -41.87 -8.60 -5.90
C LEU A 379 -40.88 -9.77 -5.94
N LEU A 380 -39.68 -9.60 -5.38
CA LEU A 380 -38.68 -10.66 -5.31
C LEU A 380 -39.09 -11.78 -4.35
N GLY A 381 -39.69 -11.42 -3.23
CA GLY A 381 -40.14 -12.34 -2.18
C GLY A 381 -41.47 -13.02 -2.46
N TRP A 382 -42.25 -12.55 -3.44
CA TRP A 382 -43.59 -13.07 -3.74
C TRP A 382 -43.59 -14.59 -4.01
N THR A 383 -42.57 -15.07 -4.72
CA THR A 383 -42.40 -16.49 -5.04
C THR A 383 -42.03 -17.36 -3.83
N HIS A 384 -41.70 -16.75 -2.70
CA HIS A 384 -41.34 -17.44 -1.46
C HIS A 384 -42.50 -17.53 -0.46
N CYS A 385 -43.63 -16.87 -0.72
CA CYS A 385 -44.84 -17.00 0.10
C CYS A 385 -45.49 -18.37 -0.10
N GLN A 386 -45.72 -19.10 0.99
CA GLN A 386 -46.29 -20.46 0.96
C GLN A 386 -47.80 -20.47 1.23
N SER A 387 -48.38 -19.34 1.67
CA SER A 387 -49.78 -19.22 2.07
C SER A 387 -50.37 -17.85 1.73
N VAL A 388 -51.70 -17.74 1.74
CA VAL A 388 -52.39 -16.45 1.53
C VAL A 388 -52.15 -15.51 2.71
N GLU A 389 -52.04 -16.06 3.92
CA GLU A 389 -51.75 -15.31 5.15
C GLU A 389 -50.33 -14.72 5.13
N SER A 390 -49.34 -15.45 4.61
CA SER A 390 -47.95 -14.97 4.46
C SER A 390 -47.85 -13.88 3.39
N ALA A 391 -48.59 -14.01 2.28
CA ALA A 391 -48.68 -12.96 1.25
C ALA A 391 -49.33 -11.67 1.80
N LYS A 392 -50.38 -11.80 2.63
CA LYS A 392 -50.99 -10.66 3.32
C LYS A 392 -50.06 -10.01 4.32
N ALA A 393 -49.39 -10.80 5.16
CA ALA A 393 -48.44 -10.29 6.14
C ALA A 393 -47.28 -9.55 5.45
N LEU A 394 -46.77 -10.08 4.34
CA LEU A 394 -45.74 -9.45 3.51
C LEU A 394 -46.17 -8.07 3.02
N LEU A 395 -47.32 -8.00 2.34
CA LEU A 395 -47.83 -6.75 1.78
C LEU A 395 -48.20 -5.74 2.88
N TRP A 396 -48.76 -6.19 4.01
CA TRP A 396 -49.06 -5.30 5.13
C TRP A 396 -47.79 -4.69 5.71
N THR A 397 -46.71 -5.47 5.81
CA THR A 397 -45.46 -5.06 6.42
C THR A 397 -44.60 -4.18 5.50
N LEU A 398 -44.56 -4.47 4.20
CA LEU A 398 -43.67 -3.81 3.25
C LEU A 398 -44.34 -2.76 2.35
N HIS A 399 -45.66 -2.83 2.16
CA HIS A 399 -46.37 -1.93 1.25
C HIS A 399 -47.30 -0.96 1.97
N LYS A 400 -48.12 -1.45 2.91
CA LYS A 400 -49.22 -0.65 3.50
C LYS A 400 -48.79 0.38 4.56
N THR A 401 -47.64 0.18 5.19
CA THR A 401 -47.16 1.02 6.31
C THR A 401 -46.22 2.15 5.89
N ARG A 402 -46.00 2.38 4.58
CA ARG A 402 -44.84 3.16 4.10
C ARG A 402 -45.19 4.27 3.11
N ASP A 403 -44.50 5.40 3.28
CA ASP A 403 -44.60 6.59 2.43
C ASP A 403 -44.08 6.35 1.00
N LEU A 404 -44.46 7.22 0.06
CA LEU A 404 -44.04 7.17 -1.34
C LEU A 404 -42.53 7.49 -1.47
N CYS A 405 -41.71 6.49 -1.80
CA CYS A 405 -40.28 6.62 -2.07
C CYS A 405 -40.00 6.65 -3.57
N SER A 406 -40.59 7.60 -4.31
CA SER A 406 -40.35 7.82 -5.76
C SER A 406 -40.51 6.57 -6.65
N ASP A 407 -41.36 5.63 -6.24
CA ASP A 407 -41.47 4.26 -6.77
C ASP A 407 -42.91 3.95 -7.21
N LEU A 408 -43.50 4.85 -8.00
CA LEU A 408 -44.88 4.79 -8.48
C LEU A 408 -45.21 3.48 -9.22
N VAL A 409 -44.31 3.02 -10.09
CA VAL A 409 -44.51 1.79 -10.87
C VAL A 409 -44.54 0.55 -9.96
N LEU A 410 -43.63 0.47 -8.99
CA LEU A 410 -43.59 -0.65 -8.04
C LEU A 410 -44.83 -0.65 -7.13
N LYS A 411 -45.33 0.54 -6.80
CA LYS A 411 -46.57 0.70 -6.06
C LYS A 411 -47.76 0.11 -6.81
N ASP A 412 -47.94 0.45 -8.08
CA ASP A 412 -49.06 -0.03 -8.90
C ASP A 412 -49.07 -1.55 -9.01
N PHE A 413 -47.89 -2.19 -9.14
CA PHE A 413 -47.77 -3.64 -9.12
C PHE A 413 -48.15 -4.24 -7.75
N CYS A 414 -47.71 -3.64 -6.64
CA CYS A 414 -48.06 -4.11 -5.29
C CYS A 414 -49.55 -3.91 -4.98
N ASP A 415 -50.15 -2.82 -5.42
CA ASP A 415 -51.60 -2.55 -5.32
C ASP A 415 -52.39 -3.59 -6.15
N GLY A 416 -51.90 -3.94 -7.34
CA GLY A 416 -52.42 -5.03 -8.15
C GLY A 416 -52.37 -6.38 -7.43
N LEU A 417 -51.23 -6.74 -6.85
CA LEU A 417 -51.07 -7.99 -6.08
C LEU A 417 -51.98 -8.02 -4.84
N TRP A 418 -52.13 -6.88 -4.16
CA TRP A 418 -53.06 -6.76 -3.04
C TRP A 418 -54.50 -7.06 -3.46
N SER A 419 -54.95 -6.46 -4.57
CA SER A 419 -56.30 -6.71 -5.10
C SER A 419 -56.52 -8.17 -5.51
N GLN A 420 -55.48 -8.84 -6.05
CA GLN A 420 -55.56 -10.26 -6.41
C GLN A 420 -55.70 -11.14 -5.17
N VAL A 421 -54.95 -10.85 -4.10
CA VAL A 421 -55.06 -11.58 -2.83
C VAL A 421 -56.44 -11.40 -2.19
N GLU A 422 -57.01 -10.20 -2.25
CA GLU A 422 -58.38 -9.98 -1.77
C GLU A 422 -59.39 -10.80 -2.57
N VAL A 423 -59.24 -10.93 -3.90
CA VAL A 423 -60.13 -11.75 -4.73
C VAL A 423 -59.98 -13.24 -4.45
N PHE A 424 -58.79 -13.75 -4.12
CA PHE A 424 -58.59 -15.16 -3.77
C PHE A 424 -59.23 -15.59 -2.44
N GLU A 425 -59.60 -14.64 -1.58
CA GLU A 425 -60.32 -14.92 -0.33
C GLU A 425 -61.84 -14.94 -0.47
N TRP A 426 -62.37 -14.34 -1.54
CA TRP A 426 -63.80 -14.39 -1.89
C TRP A 426 -64.11 -15.67 -2.65
#